data_AF-A0A8H6L4F2-F1
#
_entry.id   AF-A0A8H6L4F2-F1
#
_cell.length_a   1.000
_cell.length_b   1.000
_cell.length_c   1.000
_cell.angle_alpha   90.00
_cell.angle_beta   90.00
_cell.angle_gamma   90.00
#
_symmetry.space_group_name_H-M   'P 1'
#
loop_
_entity.id
_entity.type
_entity.pdbx_description
1 polymer ?
#
loop_
_entity_poly.entity_id
_entity_poly.type
_entity_poly.pdbx_seq_one_letter_code
_entity_poly.pdbx_strand_id
1 'polypeptide(L)'
;MPSTISLRPPPTTGPRQADFTPPTIDWLSGTWHLTHSTLSMWKSNRNVTMNYSIVPALNAQDPPNKLDDTTSYQPLTSSKFKTINGGDTCVFKDKGGKPGSSGERHRIGSVWAMGILRT
;
A
#
# COMPACT_ATOMS: atom_id res chain seq x y z
N MET A 1 15.25 -13.64 15.27
CA MET A 1 15.17 -14.44 14.03
C MET A 1 15.47 -13.50 12.87
N PRO A 2 16.53 -13.71 12.06
CA PRO A 2 16.76 -12.86 10.89
C PRO A 2 15.67 -13.11 9.84
N SER A 3 15.08 -12.03 9.32
CA SER A 3 14.10 -12.09 8.22
C SER A 3 14.83 -12.24 6.88
N THR A 4 14.49 -13.25 6.08
CA THR A 4 15.07 -13.42 4.74
C THR A 4 14.42 -12.44 3.76
N ILE A 5 15.22 -11.56 3.15
CA ILE A 5 14.77 -10.65 2.09
C ILE A 5 14.95 -11.35 0.74
N SER A 6 13.87 -11.47 -0.04
CA SER A 6 13.91 -12.03 -1.40
C SER A 6 13.89 -10.92 -2.44
N LEU A 7 14.98 -10.75 -3.19
CA LEU A 7 15.08 -9.80 -4.29
C LEU A 7 14.74 -10.48 -5.63
N ARG A 8 13.95 -9.81 -6.49
CA ARG A 8 13.59 -10.31 -7.83
C ARG A 8 14.23 -9.42 -8.91
N PRO A 9 14.93 -10.00 -9.91
CA PRO A 9 15.54 -9.21 -10.98
C PRO A 9 14.48 -8.60 -11.93
N PRO A 10 14.85 -7.64 -12.80
CA PRO A 10 13.94 -7.10 -13.80
C PRO A 10 13.46 -8.18 -14.80
N PRO A 11 12.24 -8.06 -15.37
CA PRO A 11 11.69 -9.07 -16.26
C PRO A 11 12.39 -9.20 -17.63
N THR A 12 13.30 -8.28 -17.97
CA THR A 12 13.81 -8.10 -19.34
C THR A 12 15.09 -8.88 -19.65
N THR A 13 15.79 -9.45 -18.65
CA THR A 13 17.16 -9.98 -18.86
C THR A 13 17.46 -11.31 -18.15
N GLY A 14 16.46 -12.12 -17.77
CA GLY A 14 16.71 -13.34 -17.00
C GLY A 14 15.80 -14.53 -17.32
N PRO A 15 16.10 -15.71 -16.74
CA PRO A 15 15.24 -16.88 -16.84
C PRO A 15 13.85 -16.61 -16.24
N ARG A 16 12.84 -17.39 -16.67
CA ARG A 16 11.46 -17.28 -16.19
C ARG A 16 11.43 -17.27 -14.65
N GLN A 17 10.89 -16.20 -14.08
CA GLN A 17 10.77 -16.06 -12.63
C GLN A 17 9.70 -17.02 -12.08
N ALA A 18 9.92 -17.51 -10.86
CA ALA A 18 8.88 -18.23 -10.13
C ALA A 18 7.66 -17.32 -9.91
N ASP A 19 6.48 -17.91 -9.92
CA ASP A 19 5.24 -17.17 -9.71
C ASP A 19 5.28 -16.40 -8.38
N PHE A 20 4.77 -15.17 -8.38
CA PHE A 20 4.68 -14.34 -7.18
C PHE A 20 3.26 -14.35 -6.69
N THR A 21 3.05 -14.80 -5.45
CA THR A 21 1.78 -14.63 -4.77
C THR A 21 1.81 -13.26 -4.07
N PRO A 22 1.06 -12.26 -4.55
CA PRO A 22 0.93 -11.00 -3.82
C PRO A 22 0.29 -11.25 -2.44
N PRO A 23 0.61 -10.44 -1.43
CA PRO A 23 -0.09 -10.52 -0.14
C PRO A 23 -1.59 -10.28 -0.33
N THR A 24 -2.39 -10.89 0.55
CA THR A 24 -3.84 -10.68 0.56
C THR A 24 -4.20 -9.27 1.05
N ILE A 25 -5.41 -8.79 0.75
CA ILE A 25 -5.89 -7.50 1.26
C ILE A 25 -5.96 -7.51 2.80
N ASP A 26 -6.27 -8.65 3.41
CA ASP A 26 -6.26 -8.84 4.86
C ASP A 26 -4.87 -8.62 5.47
N TRP A 27 -3.80 -8.91 4.74
CA TRP A 27 -2.44 -8.66 5.21
C TRP A 27 -2.14 -7.16 5.36
N LEU A 28 -2.68 -6.34 4.47
CA LEU A 28 -2.55 -4.87 4.50
C LEU A 28 -3.42 -4.24 5.60
N SER A 29 -4.53 -4.88 5.98
CA SER A 29 -5.48 -4.32 6.94
C SER A 29 -4.84 -4.05 8.31
N GLY A 30 -5.32 -2.99 8.95
CA GLY A 30 -4.90 -2.58 10.29
C GLY A 30 -4.16 -1.26 10.33
N THR A 31 -3.55 -0.99 11.49
CA THR A 31 -2.91 0.28 11.82
C THR A 31 -1.40 0.17 11.66
N TRP A 32 -0.84 1.11 10.92
CA TRP A 32 0.57 1.17 10.58
C TRP A 32 1.18 2.49 11.04
N HIS A 33 2.37 2.43 11.62
CA HIS A 33 3.07 3.61 12.08
C HIS A 33 4.12 4.04 11.07
N LEU A 34 4.09 5.33 10.75
CA LEU A 34 5.07 5.92 9.84
C LEU A 34 6.38 6.16 10.59
N THR A 35 7.46 5.51 10.14
CA THR A 35 8.79 5.64 10.78
C THR A 35 9.71 6.57 9.99
N HIS A 36 9.66 6.53 8.66
CA HIS A 36 10.47 7.36 7.79
C HIS A 36 9.68 7.77 6.56
N SER A 37 9.77 9.05 6.18
CA SER A 37 9.14 9.58 4.97
C SER A 37 10.03 10.62 4.30
N THR A 38 10.09 10.57 2.97
CA THR A 38 10.78 11.60 2.17
C THR A 38 9.87 12.76 1.80
N LEU A 39 8.56 12.67 2.08
CA LEU A 39 7.62 13.74 1.76
C LEU A 39 7.77 14.87 2.79
N SER A 40 8.10 16.06 2.30
CA SER A 40 8.34 17.26 3.12
C SER A 40 7.14 17.63 3.99
N MET A 41 5.91 17.32 3.57
CA MET A 41 4.67 17.61 4.32
C MET A 41 4.62 16.92 5.70
N TRP A 42 5.29 15.79 5.88
CA TRP A 42 5.29 15.05 7.16
C TRP A 42 6.34 15.53 8.14
N LYS A 43 7.32 16.34 7.71
CA LYS A 43 8.43 16.81 8.55
C LYS A 43 7.98 17.66 9.74
N SER A 44 6.87 18.38 9.58
CA SER A 44 6.28 19.23 10.63
C SER A 44 5.19 18.54 11.45
N ASN A 45 5.05 17.21 11.32
CA ASN A 45 4.05 16.40 11.99
C ASN A 45 4.71 15.25 12.78
N ARG A 46 4.01 14.73 13.79
CA ARG A 46 4.38 13.57 14.61
C ARG A 46 3.17 12.65 14.80
N ASN A 47 3.40 11.48 15.39
CA ASN A 47 2.37 10.48 15.67
C ASN A 47 1.55 10.14 14.41
N VAL A 48 2.25 10.04 13.27
CA VAL A 48 1.61 9.77 11.98
C VAL A 48 1.29 8.28 11.90
N THR A 49 0.01 7.99 11.67
CA THR A 49 -0.55 6.64 11.68
C THR A 49 -1.45 6.48 10.45
N MET A 50 -1.31 5.36 9.76
CA MET A 50 -2.14 4.97 8.62
C MET A 50 -3.01 3.80 9.03
N ASN A 51 -4.32 3.91 8.82
CA ASN A 51 -5.26 2.85 9.09
C ASN A 51 -5.87 2.37 7.78
N TYR A 52 -5.63 1.09 7.46
CA TYR A 52 -6.17 0.43 6.28
C TYR A 52 -7.37 -0.43 6.67
N SER A 53 -8.55 -0.01 6.24
CA SER A 53 -9.82 -0.70 6.52
C SER A 53 -10.37 -1.34 5.26
N ILE A 54 -10.72 -2.62 5.34
CA ILE A 54 -11.34 -3.33 4.22
C ILE A 54 -12.77 -2.84 4.05
N VAL A 55 -13.11 -2.43 2.83
CA VAL A 55 -14.47 -2.08 2.47
C VAL A 55 -15.16 -3.35 1.92
N PRO A 56 -16.28 -3.79 2.52
CA PRO A 56 -17.03 -4.94 2.04
C PRO A 56 -17.43 -4.78 0.57
N ALA A 57 -17.41 -5.89 -0.18
CA ALA A 57 -17.96 -5.90 -1.52
C ALA A 57 -19.47 -5.63 -1.50
N LEU A 58 -19.98 -5.02 -2.57
CA LEU A 58 -21.42 -4.74 -2.73
C LEU A 58 -22.24 -6.04 -2.83
N ASN A 59 -21.68 -7.09 -3.42
CA ASN A 59 -22.26 -8.42 -3.45
C ASN A 59 -21.47 -9.33 -2.50
N ALA A 60 -22.18 -10.15 -1.71
CA ALA A 60 -21.55 -11.07 -0.74
C ALA A 60 -20.71 -12.18 -1.40
N GLN A 61 -20.90 -12.40 -2.70
CA GLN A 61 -20.22 -13.40 -3.51
C GLN A 61 -18.90 -12.88 -4.10
N ASP A 62 -18.68 -11.57 -4.10
CA ASP A 62 -17.47 -10.96 -4.63
C ASP A 62 -16.44 -10.78 -3.52
N PRO A 63 -15.14 -11.04 -3.78
CA PRO A 63 -14.09 -10.73 -2.81
C PRO A 63 -13.99 -9.21 -2.62
N PRO A 64 -13.69 -8.74 -1.39
CA PRO A 64 -13.46 -7.32 -1.14
C PRO A 64 -12.25 -6.85 -1.95
N ASN A 65 -12.44 -5.77 -2.71
CA ASN A 65 -11.43 -5.20 -3.59
C ASN A 65 -11.17 -3.71 -3.30
N LYS A 66 -11.74 -3.18 -2.23
CA LYS A 66 -11.63 -1.79 -1.84
C LYS A 66 -11.02 -1.67 -0.44
N LEU A 67 -10.19 -0.67 -0.27
CA LEU A 67 -9.49 -0.37 0.96
C LEU A 67 -9.63 1.13 1.25
N ASP A 68 -10.12 1.46 2.43
CA ASP A 68 -10.09 2.84 2.92
C ASP A 68 -8.75 3.08 3.62
N ASP A 69 -8.02 4.10 3.17
CA ASP A 69 -6.82 4.65 3.81
C ASP A 69 -7.26 5.82 4.68
N THR A 70 -7.05 5.72 5.99
CA THR A 70 -7.20 6.87 6.89
C THR A 70 -5.85 7.19 7.51
N THR A 71 -5.28 8.33 7.13
CA THR A 71 -4.04 8.84 7.72
C THR A 71 -4.34 9.87 8.80
N SER A 72 -3.94 9.60 10.04
CA SER A 72 -4.02 10.53 11.17
C SER A 72 -2.64 11.03 11.56
N TYR A 73 -2.55 12.30 11.96
CA TYR A 73 -1.30 12.91 12.37
C TYR A 73 -1.52 14.08 13.33
N GLN A 74 -0.45 14.47 14.02
CA GLN A 74 -0.44 15.62 14.91
C GLN A 74 0.62 16.63 14.46
N PRO A 75 0.26 17.90 14.16
CA PRO A 75 1.25 18.94 13.92
C PRO A 75 2.15 19.17 15.12
N LEU A 76 3.45 19.42 14.92
CA LEU A 76 4.38 19.72 16.02
C LEU A 76 3.98 20.95 16.85
N THR A 77 3.26 21.88 16.22
CA THR A 77 2.78 23.13 16.83
C THR A 77 1.42 22.98 17.54
N SER A 78 0.81 21.79 17.54
CA SER A 78 -0.54 21.58 18.08
C SER A 78 -0.68 20.27 18.85
N SER A 79 -1.59 20.26 19.81
CA SER A 79 -2.07 19.03 20.46
C SER A 79 -3.18 18.33 19.68
N LYS A 80 -3.77 18.98 18.66
CA LYS A 80 -4.91 18.44 17.91
C LYS A 80 -4.47 17.47 16.83
N PHE A 81 -5.23 16.39 16.68
CA PHE A 81 -5.09 15.47 15.56
C PHE A 81 -5.79 16.01 14.31
N LYS A 82 -5.21 15.69 13.16
CA LYS A 82 -5.77 15.92 11.83
C LYS A 82 -5.84 14.59 11.10
N THR A 83 -6.81 14.47 10.20
CA THR A 83 -7.08 13.24 9.47
C THR A 83 -7.23 13.52 7.98
N ILE A 84 -6.71 12.61 7.16
CA ILE A 84 -6.84 12.58 5.71
C ILE A 84 -7.42 11.22 5.34
N ASN A 85 -8.48 11.20 4.53
CA ASN A 85 -9.11 9.97 4.06
C ASN A 85 -8.79 9.79 2.57
N GLY A 86 -8.44 8.57 2.20
CA GLY A 86 -8.25 8.09 0.84
C GLY A 86 -8.99 6.77 0.64
N GLY A 87 -9.25 6.43 -0.61
CA GLY A 87 -9.85 5.16 -0.99
C GLY A 87 -9.08 4.54 -2.14
N ASP A 88 -8.63 3.31 -1.96
CA ASP A 88 -7.90 2.51 -2.94
C ASP A 88 -8.77 1.35 -3.44
N THR A 89 -8.59 1.00 -4.72
CA THR A 89 -9.23 -0.18 -5.33
C THR A 89 -8.15 -1.11 -5.86
N CYS A 90 -8.09 -2.32 -5.33
CA CYS A 90 -7.17 -3.36 -5.76
C CYS A 90 -7.69 -4.04 -7.03
N VAL A 91 -6.89 -4.09 -8.10
CA VAL A 91 -7.24 -4.79 -9.34
C VAL A 91 -6.35 -6.03 -9.48
N PHE A 92 -6.89 -7.20 -9.19
CA PHE A 92 -6.23 -8.49 -9.41
C PHE A 92 -6.60 -9.01 -10.81
N LYS A 93 -5.91 -8.57 -11.86
CA LYS A 93 -6.02 -9.22 -13.17
C LYS A 93 -4.68 -9.79 -13.61
N ASP A 94 -4.46 -11.07 -13.29
CA ASP A 94 -3.57 -11.92 -14.08
C ASP A 94 -4.40 -12.62 -15.16
N LYS A 95 -4.46 -12.02 -16.35
CA LYS A 95 -4.66 -12.79 -17.58
C LYS A 95 -3.53 -12.39 -18.51
N GLY A 96 -2.65 -13.34 -18.81
CA GLY A 96 -1.39 -13.17 -19.53
C GLY A 96 -1.43 -12.07 -20.58
N GLY A 97 -0.74 -10.97 -20.30
CA GLY A 97 -0.66 -9.83 -21.19
C GLY A 97 0.22 -10.13 -22.40
N LYS A 98 -0.33 -9.99 -23.60
CA LYS A 98 0.44 -9.85 -24.84
C LYS A 98 1.49 -8.73 -24.67
N PRO A 99 2.73 -8.91 -25.16
CA PRO A 99 3.73 -7.86 -25.12
C PRO A 99 3.27 -6.72 -26.04
N GLY A 100 2.95 -5.56 -25.48
CA GLY A 100 2.63 -4.36 -26.25
C GLY A 100 1.43 -3.53 -25.78
N SER A 101 0.64 -3.99 -24.80
CA SER A 101 -0.34 -3.10 -24.18
C SER A 101 0.34 -2.26 -23.11
N SER A 102 0.49 -0.96 -23.40
CA SER A 102 0.80 0.10 -22.44
C SER A 102 -0.30 0.14 -21.37
N GLY A 103 -0.26 -0.82 -20.46
CA GLY A 103 -1.09 -0.84 -19.27
C GLY A 103 -0.62 0.29 -18.38
N GLU A 104 -1.40 1.37 -18.39
CA GLU A 104 -1.28 2.46 -17.44
C GLU A 104 -1.23 1.84 -16.04
N ARG A 105 -0.04 1.88 -15.45
CA ARG A 105 0.18 1.42 -14.09
C ARG A 105 -0.63 2.35 -13.20
N HIS A 106 -1.86 1.95 -12.88
CA HIS A 106 -2.62 2.56 -11.81
C HIS A 106 -1.76 2.44 -10.56
N ARG A 107 -1.09 3.55 -10.26
CA ARG A 107 -0.19 3.71 -9.13
C ARG A 107 -1.04 3.46 -7.90
N ILE A 108 -0.90 2.28 -7.31
CA ILE A 108 -1.42 1.98 -5.98
C ILE A 108 -0.76 3.01 -5.07
N GLY A 109 -1.54 4.02 -4.68
CA GLY A 109 -1.08 5.15 -3.88
C GLY A 109 -0.08 6.09 -4.57
N SER A 110 -0.37 7.39 -4.54
CA SER A 110 0.68 8.42 -4.47
C SER A 110 1.38 8.37 -3.10
N VAL A 111 1.81 7.18 -2.66
CA VAL A 111 2.50 6.93 -1.40
C VAL A 111 3.97 6.75 -1.76
N TRP A 112 4.61 7.86 -2.14
CA TRP A 112 6.03 7.87 -2.45
C TRP A 112 6.84 7.61 -1.17
N ALA A 113 7.68 6.57 -1.23
CA ALA A 113 8.84 6.33 -0.36
C ALA A 113 8.59 6.49 1.15
N MET A 114 7.96 5.49 1.77
CA MET A 114 7.79 5.45 3.22
C MET A 114 8.25 4.11 3.80
N GLY A 115 9.11 4.17 4.81
CA GLY A 115 9.42 3.03 5.68
C GLY A 115 8.30 2.91 6.69
N ILE A 116 7.51 1.84 6.61
CA ILE A 116 6.32 1.64 7.43
C ILE A 116 6.54 0.42 8.32
N LEU A 117 6.29 0.57 9.63
CA LEU A 117 6.35 -0.53 10.59
C LEU A 117 4.94 -0.90 11.03
N ARG A 118 4.62 -2.19 10.95
CA ARG A 118 3.42 -2.79 11.54
C ARG A 118 3.71 -3.09 13.01
N THR A 119 2.82 -2.71 13.90
CA THR A 119 2.85 -3.08 15.33
C THR A 119 1.98 -4.30 15.59
#